data_AF-A0A945THJ8-F1
#
_entry.id   AF-A0A945THJ8-F1
#
_cell.length_a   1.000
_cell.length_b   1.000
_cell.length_c   1.000
_cell.angle_alpha   90.00
_cell.angle_beta   90.00
_cell.angle_gamma   90.00
#
_symmetry.space_group_name_H-M   'P 1'
#
loop_
_entity.id
_entity.type
_entity.pdbx_description
1 polymer ?
#
loop_
_entity_poly.entity_id
_entity_poly.type
_entity_poly.pdbx_seq_one_letter_code
_entity_poly.pdbx_strand_id
1 'polypeptide(L)'
;MKPWLRYLLLTFWLGATVYFNTVAAELYRYKNEDSVTVLDSYVPARYVKNGYAILSLGGRVLEVVPRALSDREIRERDRSLAAEESIAGAKREREIADENLMRLYGAPIDVIRARDAKISSIASLIETQEGAIKRLQFQKRQQESALADIERAGGVIGKDRLARISSLENRIAQVESEIANKEDEKGTLSIAYAEDLKRVKKMYQR
;
A
#
# COMPACT_ATOMS: atom_id res chain seq x y z
N MET A 1 -3.08 54.28 -46.62
CA MET A 1 -4.22 53.88 -47.47
C MET A 1 -5.35 53.39 -46.57
N LYS A 2 -6.37 54.24 -46.34
CA LYS A 2 -7.74 53.86 -45.93
C LYS A 2 -8.62 53.90 -47.22
N PRO A 3 -9.93 53.57 -47.27
CA PRO A 3 -10.89 53.08 -46.26
C PRO A 3 -11.80 51.94 -46.81
N TRP A 4 -12.72 51.29 -46.07
CA TRP A 4 -14.13 51.66 -45.82
C TRP A 4 -14.73 50.53 -44.96
N LEU A 5 -15.22 50.73 -43.74
CA LEU A 5 -16.54 51.26 -43.34
C LEU A 5 -17.74 50.78 -44.19
N ARG A 6 -18.58 49.91 -43.60
CA ARG A 6 -20.03 49.97 -43.80
C ARG A 6 -20.80 49.25 -42.68
N TYR A 7 -21.67 50.02 -42.05
CA TYR A 7 -22.60 49.68 -40.98
C TYR A 7 -23.87 48.99 -41.51
N LEU A 8 -24.64 48.42 -40.56
CA LEU A 8 -26.09 48.26 -40.55
C LEU A 8 -26.72 47.15 -41.42
N LEU A 9 -27.26 46.11 -40.78
CA LEU A 9 -28.72 45.99 -40.61
C LEU A 9 -29.10 44.86 -39.65
N LEU A 10 -29.67 45.29 -38.54
CA LEU A 10 -30.35 44.52 -37.53
C LEU A 10 -31.71 44.13 -38.12
N THR A 11 -31.92 42.83 -38.43
CA THR A 11 -33.25 42.29 -38.72
C THR A 11 -33.56 41.20 -37.71
N PHE A 12 -34.26 41.66 -36.67
CA PHE A 12 -34.94 40.86 -35.67
C PHE A 12 -36.15 40.20 -36.32
N TRP A 13 -36.01 38.92 -36.73
CA TRP A 13 -37.19 38.12 -37.06
C TRP A 13 -37.60 37.35 -35.81
N LEU A 14 -38.58 37.92 -35.10
CA LEU A 14 -39.31 37.29 -34.01
C LEU A 14 -40.19 36.18 -34.61
N GLY A 15 -39.59 35.03 -34.89
CA GLY A 15 -40.33 33.80 -35.14
C GLY A 15 -40.85 33.26 -33.82
N ALA A 16 -42.15 33.44 -33.56
CA ALA A 16 -42.84 32.76 -32.47
C ALA A 16 -42.65 31.25 -32.64
N THR A 17 -41.82 30.68 -31.77
CA THR A 17 -41.52 29.27 -31.71
C THR A 17 -42.69 28.56 -31.04
N VAL A 18 -43.45 27.79 -31.81
CA VAL A 18 -44.19 26.67 -31.22
C VAL A 18 -43.22 25.51 -31.17
N TYR A 19 -42.41 25.46 -30.11
CA TYR A 19 -41.87 24.18 -29.68
C TYR A 19 -43.06 23.38 -29.18
N PHE A 20 -43.61 22.52 -30.04
CA PHE A 20 -44.27 21.33 -29.53
C PHE A 20 -43.19 20.61 -28.73
N ASN A 21 -43.21 20.78 -27.41
CA ASN A 21 -42.74 19.72 -26.54
C ASN A 21 -43.68 18.57 -26.87
N THR A 22 -43.31 17.73 -27.83
CA THR A 22 -43.86 16.40 -27.92
C THR A 22 -43.44 15.77 -26.59
N VAL A 23 -44.33 15.84 -25.60
CA VAL A 23 -44.33 14.89 -24.51
C VAL A 23 -44.44 13.56 -25.22
N ALA A 24 -43.31 12.91 -25.45
CA ALA A 24 -43.30 11.57 -25.98
C ALA A 24 -44.05 10.76 -24.92
N ALA A 25 -45.30 10.41 -25.18
CA ALA A 25 -46.04 9.59 -24.23
C ALA A 25 -45.31 8.23 -24.20
N GLU A 26 -44.74 7.92 -23.04
CA GLU A 26 -43.98 6.70 -22.80
C GLU A 26 -44.95 5.60 -22.34
N LEU A 27 -44.94 4.46 -23.04
CA LEU A 27 -45.63 3.24 -22.60
C LEU A 27 -44.59 2.32 -21.97
N TYR A 28 -44.89 1.73 -20.82
CA TYR A 28 -44.00 0.81 -20.13
C TYR A 28 -44.50 -0.63 -20.29
N ARG A 29 -43.58 -1.54 -20.61
CA ARG A 29 -43.82 -2.98 -20.73
C ARG A 29 -43.14 -3.73 -19.60
N TYR A 30 -43.91 -4.40 -18.74
CA TYR A 30 -43.40 -5.17 -17.59
C TYR A 30 -44.11 -6.52 -17.46
N LYS A 31 -43.61 -7.40 -16.59
CA LYS A 31 -44.26 -8.68 -16.24
C LYS A 31 -44.99 -8.58 -14.90
N ASN A 32 -46.26 -8.99 -14.88
CA ASN A 32 -47.04 -9.08 -13.64
C ASN A 32 -46.76 -10.40 -12.88
N GLU A 33 -47.50 -10.68 -11.80
CA GLU A 33 -47.29 -11.86 -10.93
C GLU A 33 -47.54 -13.18 -11.67
N ASP A 34 -48.47 -13.19 -12.61
CA ASP A 34 -48.80 -14.33 -13.46
C ASP A 34 -47.84 -14.49 -14.66
N SER A 35 -46.72 -13.74 -14.66
CA SER A 35 -45.75 -13.69 -15.77
C SER A 35 -46.33 -13.20 -17.11
N VAL A 36 -47.50 -12.56 -17.09
CA VAL A 36 -48.12 -11.94 -18.26
C VAL A 36 -47.47 -10.59 -18.52
N THR A 37 -47.23 -10.30 -19.80
CA THR A 37 -46.67 -9.02 -20.24
C THR A 37 -47.76 -7.97 -20.29
N VAL A 38 -47.61 -6.90 -19.51
CA VAL A 38 -48.54 -5.78 -19.43
C VAL A 38 -47.91 -4.56 -20.07
N LEU A 39 -48.68 -3.83 -20.89
CA LEU A 39 -48.32 -2.52 -21.39
C LEU A 39 -49.20 -1.49 -20.70
N ASP A 40 -48.59 -0.53 -20.03
CA ASP A 40 -49.32 0.51 -19.30
C ASP A 40 -48.56 1.83 -19.34
N SER A 41 -49.25 2.91 -19.04
CA SER A 41 -48.72 4.28 -18.91
C SER A 41 -47.79 4.48 -17.71
N TYR A 42 -47.73 3.53 -16.77
CA TYR A 42 -46.78 3.53 -15.65
C TYR A 42 -46.45 2.10 -15.18
N VAL A 43 -45.34 1.91 -14.47
CA VAL A 43 -44.99 0.64 -13.82
C VAL A 43 -45.33 0.70 -12.33
N PRO A 44 -46.23 -0.15 -11.80
CA PRO A 44 -46.47 -0.23 -10.37
C PRO A 44 -45.19 -0.57 -9.60
N ALA A 45 -44.97 0.07 -8.46
CA ALA A 45 -43.73 -0.05 -7.66
C ALA A 45 -43.33 -1.52 -7.36
N ARG A 46 -44.32 -2.42 -7.17
CA ARG A 46 -44.08 -3.84 -6.90
C ARG A 46 -43.42 -4.62 -8.06
N TYR A 47 -43.55 -4.15 -9.31
CA TYR A 47 -43.01 -4.80 -10.51
C TYR A 47 -41.70 -4.20 -11.02
N VAL A 48 -41.30 -3.02 -10.51
CA VAL A 48 -40.04 -2.34 -10.87
C VAL A 48 -38.84 -3.28 -10.68
N LYS A 49 -38.82 -4.06 -9.59
CA LYS A 49 -37.76 -5.04 -9.29
C LYS A 49 -37.61 -6.16 -10.33
N ASN A 50 -38.64 -6.43 -11.14
CA ASN A 50 -38.60 -7.47 -12.17
C ASN A 50 -38.03 -6.96 -13.50
N GLY A 51 -37.72 -5.67 -13.59
CA GLY A 51 -37.33 -5.01 -14.82
C GLY A 51 -38.53 -4.70 -15.72
N TYR A 52 -38.35 -3.75 -16.62
CA TYR A 52 -39.37 -3.29 -17.56
C TYR A 52 -38.71 -2.64 -18.77
N ALA A 53 -39.46 -2.48 -19.87
CA ALA A 53 -39.01 -1.76 -21.05
C ALA A 53 -39.83 -0.49 -21.24
N ILE A 54 -39.17 0.61 -21.58
CA ILE A 54 -39.79 1.87 -21.99
C ILE A 54 -40.01 1.80 -23.49
N LEU A 55 -41.23 2.06 -23.94
CA LEU A 55 -41.65 2.01 -25.32
C LEU A 55 -42.14 3.39 -25.77
N SER A 56 -41.93 3.71 -27.04
CA SER A 56 -42.62 4.79 -27.74
C SER A 56 -44.09 4.42 -27.96
N LEU A 57 -44.97 5.42 -28.16
CA LEU A 57 -46.36 5.25 -28.63
C LEU A 57 -46.50 4.28 -29.82
N GLY A 58 -45.51 4.22 -30.71
CA GLY A 58 -45.47 3.28 -31.83
C GLY A 58 -45.06 1.84 -31.48
N GLY A 59 -44.93 1.50 -30.19
CA GLY A 59 -44.52 0.18 -29.71
C GLY A 59 -43.03 -0.14 -29.83
N ARG A 60 -42.20 0.83 -30.24
CA ARG A 60 -40.74 0.67 -30.35
C ARG A 60 -40.08 0.75 -28.97
N VAL A 61 -39.19 -0.19 -28.64
CA VAL A 61 -38.39 -0.15 -27.40
C VAL A 61 -37.41 1.02 -27.46
N LEU A 62 -37.53 1.93 -26.51
CA LEU A 62 -36.61 3.05 -26.29
C LEU A 62 -35.49 2.63 -25.32
N GLU A 63 -35.86 1.98 -24.21
CA GLU A 63 -34.93 1.59 -23.16
C GLU A 63 -35.40 0.29 -22.48
N VAL A 64 -34.47 -0.50 -21.94
CA VAL A 64 -34.78 -1.68 -21.13
C VAL A 64 -34.10 -1.54 -19.78
N VAL A 65 -34.90 -1.47 -18.72
CA VAL A 65 -34.46 -1.50 -17.33
C VAL A 65 -34.38 -2.96 -16.89
N PRO A 66 -33.20 -3.49 -16.53
CA PRO A 66 -33.05 -4.88 -16.12
C PRO A 66 -33.71 -5.13 -14.77
N ARG A 67 -33.99 -6.40 -14.47
CA ARG A 67 -34.44 -6.81 -13.13
C ARG A 67 -33.38 -6.49 -12.07
N ALA A 68 -33.84 -6.32 -10.84
CA ALA A 68 -32.95 -6.34 -9.70
C ALA A 68 -32.20 -7.69 -9.65
N LEU A 69 -30.90 -7.61 -9.32
CA LEU A 69 -30.10 -8.79 -9.05
C LEU A 69 -30.65 -9.52 -7.83
N SER A 70 -30.60 -10.85 -7.85
CA SER A 70 -30.87 -11.66 -6.66
C SER A 70 -29.76 -11.48 -5.62
N ASP A 71 -30.04 -11.73 -4.35
CA ASP A 71 -29.02 -11.65 -3.29
C ASP A 71 -27.79 -12.51 -3.58
N ARG A 72 -27.95 -13.64 -4.28
CA ARG A 72 -26.83 -14.50 -4.69
C ARG A 72 -25.97 -13.83 -5.77
N GLU A 73 -26.59 -13.21 -6.78
CA GLU A 73 -25.90 -12.50 -7.85
C GLU A 73 -25.21 -11.24 -7.32
N ILE A 74 -25.84 -10.53 -6.37
CA ILE A 74 -25.24 -9.40 -5.65
C ILE A 74 -23.97 -9.86 -4.92
N ARG A 75 -24.06 -10.92 -4.11
CA ARG A 75 -22.90 -11.44 -3.37
C ARG A 75 -21.76 -11.88 -4.29
N GLU A 76 -22.06 -12.51 -5.42
CA GLU A 76 -21.02 -12.95 -6.36
C GLU A 76 -20.33 -11.77 -7.04
N ARG A 77 -21.11 -10.78 -7.51
CA ARG A 77 -20.57 -9.52 -8.03
C ARG A 77 -19.70 -8.81 -6.99
N ASP A 78 -20.14 -8.73 -5.75
CA ASP A 78 -19.39 -8.03 -4.70
C ASP A 78 -18.06 -8.73 -4.40
N ARG A 79 -18.05 -10.07 -4.42
CA ARG A 79 -16.81 -10.86 -4.31
C ARG A 79 -15.88 -10.63 -5.49
N SER A 80 -16.39 -10.62 -6.72
CA SER A 80 -15.55 -10.40 -7.91
C SER A 80 -14.96 -8.99 -7.91
N LEU A 81 -15.77 -7.97 -7.58
CA LEU A 81 -15.31 -6.60 -7.45
C LEU A 81 -14.26 -6.44 -6.35
N ALA A 82 -14.46 -7.05 -5.18
CA ALA A 82 -13.48 -7.02 -4.10
C ALA A 82 -12.16 -7.71 -4.49
N ALA A 83 -12.23 -8.82 -5.24
CA ALA A 83 -11.04 -9.50 -5.76
C ALA A 83 -10.30 -8.65 -6.80
N GLU A 84 -11.01 -8.03 -7.74
CA GLU A 84 -10.44 -7.11 -8.72
C GLU A 84 -9.80 -5.88 -8.06
N GLU A 85 -10.48 -5.29 -7.07
CA GLU A 85 -9.95 -4.16 -6.31
C GLU A 85 -8.69 -4.54 -5.54
N SER A 86 -8.66 -5.73 -4.93
CA SER A 86 -7.46 -6.25 -4.25
C SER A 86 -6.29 -6.45 -5.22
N ILE A 87 -6.53 -7.02 -6.40
CA ILE A 87 -5.51 -7.21 -7.44
C ILE A 87 -5.00 -5.84 -7.95
N ALA A 88 -5.91 -4.91 -8.22
CA ALA A 88 -5.57 -3.56 -8.66
C ALA A 88 -4.79 -2.80 -7.58
N GLY A 89 -5.18 -2.91 -6.31
CA GLY A 89 -4.48 -2.35 -5.16
C GLY A 89 -3.06 -2.88 -5.05
N ALA A 90 -2.89 -4.21 -5.04
CA ALA A 90 -1.56 -4.84 -4.99
C ALA A 90 -0.66 -4.47 -6.18
N LYS A 91 -1.25 -4.26 -7.37
CA LYS A 91 -0.51 -3.78 -8.54
C LYS A 91 -0.02 -2.35 -8.35
N ARG A 92 -0.89 -1.44 -7.89
CA ARG A 92 -0.53 -0.04 -7.61
C ARG A 92 0.56 0.05 -6.54
N GLU A 93 0.45 -0.71 -5.46
CA GLU A 93 1.47 -0.75 -4.41
C GLU A 93 2.83 -1.20 -4.95
N ARG A 94 2.85 -2.21 -5.82
CA ARG A 94 4.08 -2.65 -6.51
C ARG A 94 4.63 -1.58 -7.43
N GLU A 95 3.80 -0.90 -8.20
CA GLU A 95 4.22 0.20 -9.09
C GLU A 95 4.82 1.35 -8.28
N ILE A 96 4.21 1.73 -7.16
CA ILE A 96 4.75 2.75 -6.24
C ILE A 96 6.09 2.30 -5.64
N ALA A 97 6.19 1.05 -5.19
CA ALA A 97 7.45 0.52 -4.65
C ALA A 97 8.57 0.52 -5.70
N ASP A 98 8.25 0.15 -6.94
CA ASP A 98 9.16 0.17 -8.07
C ASP A 98 9.64 1.59 -8.38
N GLU A 99 8.72 2.56 -8.44
CA GLU A 99 9.03 3.97 -8.65
C GLU A 99 9.94 4.51 -7.54
N ASN A 100 9.68 4.14 -6.29
CA ASN A 100 10.53 4.51 -5.17
C ASN A 100 11.93 3.92 -5.31
N LEU A 101 12.07 2.64 -5.68
CA LEU A 101 13.38 2.02 -5.92
C LEU A 101 14.17 2.74 -7.01
N MET A 102 13.51 3.10 -8.13
CA MET A 102 14.17 3.84 -9.22
C MET A 102 14.52 5.29 -8.85
N ARG A 103 13.76 5.90 -7.93
CA ARG A 103 14.08 7.22 -7.38
C ARG A 103 15.28 7.16 -6.43
N LEU A 104 15.43 6.07 -5.67
CA LEU A 104 16.56 5.85 -4.76
C LEU A 104 17.83 5.43 -5.51
N TYR A 105 17.69 4.57 -6.54
CA TYR A 105 18.80 3.92 -7.22
C TYR A 105 18.72 4.16 -8.73
N GLY A 106 19.62 5.02 -9.24
CA GLY A 106 19.67 5.32 -10.67
C GLY A 106 20.19 4.17 -11.53
N ALA A 107 21.02 3.29 -10.97
CA ALA A 107 21.52 2.09 -11.61
C ALA A 107 21.66 0.93 -10.61
N PRO A 108 21.73 -0.33 -11.09
CA PRO A 108 21.97 -1.50 -10.23
C PRO A 108 23.23 -1.40 -9.36
N ILE A 109 24.26 -0.69 -9.84
CA ILE A 109 25.49 -0.48 -9.07
C ILE A 109 25.27 0.40 -7.84
N ASP A 110 24.28 1.29 -7.85
CA ASP A 110 23.99 2.17 -6.72
C ASP A 110 23.35 1.40 -5.56
N VAL A 111 22.55 0.37 -5.86
CA VAL A 111 22.03 -0.57 -4.85
C VAL A 111 23.18 -1.28 -4.14
N ILE A 112 24.17 -1.75 -4.90
CA ILE A 112 25.35 -2.45 -4.37
C ILE A 112 26.16 -1.51 -3.47
N ARG A 113 26.40 -0.27 -3.92
CA ARG A 113 27.11 0.74 -3.11
C ARG A 113 26.37 1.06 -1.82
N ALA A 114 25.06 1.25 -1.88
CA ALA A 114 24.24 1.52 -0.70
C ALA A 114 24.27 0.35 0.30
N ARG A 115 24.16 -0.89 -0.21
CA ARG A 115 24.32 -2.11 0.57
C ARG A 115 25.68 -2.14 1.27
N ASP A 116 26.76 -1.99 0.51
CA ASP A 116 28.13 -2.11 1.03
C ASP A 116 28.42 -1.03 2.07
N ALA A 117 27.96 0.20 1.84
CA ALA A 117 28.07 1.29 2.81
C ALA A 117 27.33 0.96 4.12
N LYS A 118 26.10 0.42 4.02
CA LYS A 118 25.29 0.07 5.19
C LYS A 118 25.88 -1.11 5.97
N ILE A 119 26.30 -2.16 5.27
CA ILE A 119 26.96 -3.33 5.87
C ILE A 119 28.27 -2.92 6.56
N SER A 120 29.08 -2.09 5.89
CA SER A 120 30.34 -1.58 6.47
C SER A 120 30.08 -0.78 7.74
N SER A 121 29.07 0.09 7.76
CA SER A 121 28.68 0.84 8.95
C SER A 121 28.28 -0.08 10.12
N ILE A 122 27.57 -1.18 9.85
CA ILE A 122 27.20 -2.16 10.90
C ILE A 122 28.44 -2.90 11.38
N ALA A 123 29.32 -3.32 10.47
CA ALA A 123 30.57 -4.00 10.82
C ALA A 123 31.46 -3.14 11.74
N SER A 124 31.61 -1.85 11.44
CA SER A 124 32.37 -0.92 12.30
C SER A 124 31.74 -0.75 13.69
N LEU A 125 30.41 -0.80 13.78
CA LEU A 125 29.72 -0.74 15.07
C LEU A 125 30.01 -1.99 15.91
N ILE A 126 29.94 -3.17 15.27
CA ILE A 126 30.25 -4.46 15.91
C ILE A 126 31.69 -4.47 16.42
N GLU A 127 32.66 -4.06 15.61
CA GLU A 127 34.06 -3.98 16.02
C GLU A 127 34.25 -3.08 17.26
N THR A 128 33.54 -1.95 17.29
CA THR A 128 33.54 -1.03 18.45
C THR A 128 33.00 -1.72 19.71
N GLN A 129 31.91 -2.47 19.58
CA GLN A 129 31.29 -3.22 20.67
C GLN A 129 32.17 -4.39 21.15
N GLU A 130 32.81 -5.12 20.24
CA GLU A 130 33.80 -6.15 20.57
C GLU A 130 34.98 -5.56 21.36
N GLY A 131 35.44 -4.38 20.96
CA GLY A 131 36.43 -3.62 21.72
C GLY A 131 35.94 -3.26 23.13
N ALA A 132 34.66 -2.95 23.29
CA ALA A 132 34.05 -2.71 24.60
C ALA A 132 34.01 -3.98 25.47
N ILE A 133 33.65 -5.13 24.90
CA ILE A 133 33.68 -6.43 25.58
C ILE A 133 35.09 -6.73 26.08
N LYS A 134 36.12 -6.59 25.24
CA LYS A 134 37.52 -6.83 25.64
C LYS A 134 37.92 -5.97 26.84
N ARG A 135 37.51 -4.70 26.87
CA ARG A 135 37.76 -3.79 28.01
C ARG A 135 37.00 -4.24 29.27
N LEU A 136 35.72 -4.60 29.16
CA LEU A 136 34.91 -5.07 30.29
C LEU A 136 35.44 -6.38 30.86
N GLN A 137 35.83 -7.32 30.00
CA GLN A 137 36.43 -8.59 30.41
C GLN A 137 37.77 -8.37 31.14
N PHE A 138 38.58 -7.42 30.68
CA PHE A 138 39.82 -7.04 31.37
C PHE A 138 39.53 -6.46 32.76
N GLN A 139 38.54 -5.57 32.89
CA GLN A 139 38.10 -5.04 34.19
C GLN A 139 37.61 -6.14 35.12
N LYS A 140 36.82 -7.09 34.60
CA LYS A 140 36.34 -8.25 35.35
C LYS A 140 37.52 -9.07 35.91
N ARG A 141 38.49 -9.43 35.06
CA ARG A 141 39.69 -10.18 35.47
C ARG A 141 40.50 -9.46 36.55
N GLN A 142 40.61 -8.12 36.48
CA GLN A 142 41.26 -7.35 37.53
C GLN A 142 40.52 -7.45 38.87
N GLN A 143 39.19 -7.36 38.87
CA GLN A 143 38.39 -7.51 40.09
C GLN A 143 38.51 -8.92 40.67
N GLU A 144 38.43 -9.96 39.82
CA GLU A 144 38.60 -11.36 40.22
C GLU A 144 39.98 -11.62 40.82
N SER A 145 41.05 -11.10 40.22
CA SER A 145 42.41 -11.22 40.77
C SER A 145 42.51 -10.59 42.16
N ALA A 146 41.97 -9.39 42.34
CA ALA A 146 41.99 -8.71 43.63
C ALA A 146 41.18 -9.47 44.70
N LEU A 147 40.07 -10.12 44.32
CA LEU A 147 39.32 -11.00 45.22
C LEU A 147 40.12 -12.25 45.60
N ALA A 148 40.77 -12.89 44.63
CA ALA A 148 41.60 -14.06 44.88
C ALA A 148 42.79 -13.74 45.82
N ASP A 149 43.37 -12.54 45.72
CA ASP A 149 44.40 -12.09 46.66
C ASP A 149 43.86 -11.96 48.09
N ILE A 150 42.64 -11.43 48.26
CA ILE A 150 41.96 -11.32 49.57
C ILE A 150 41.68 -12.71 50.14
N GLU A 151 41.16 -13.64 49.35
CA GLU A 151 40.90 -15.02 49.78
C GLU A 151 42.19 -15.73 50.19
N ARG A 152 43.26 -15.58 49.41
CA ARG A 152 44.58 -16.15 49.75
C ARG A 152 45.16 -15.59 51.05
N ALA A 153 44.83 -14.34 51.38
CA ALA A 153 45.20 -13.72 52.66
C ALA A 153 44.25 -14.10 53.82
N GLY A 154 43.23 -14.94 53.59
CA GLY A 154 42.23 -15.32 54.59
C GLY A 154 41.21 -14.22 54.92
N GLY A 155 41.11 -13.20 54.06
CA GLY A 155 40.17 -12.10 54.23
C GLY A 155 38.74 -12.46 53.80
N VAL A 156 37.76 -11.67 54.28
CA VAL A 156 36.34 -11.85 53.92
C VAL A 156 35.99 -10.97 52.72
N ILE A 157 35.37 -11.56 51.70
CA ILE A 157 34.89 -10.81 50.53
C ILE A 157 33.58 -10.07 50.87
N GLY A 158 33.58 -8.75 50.68
CA GLY A 158 32.39 -7.91 50.80
C GLY A 158 31.38 -8.12 49.68
N LYS A 159 30.09 -8.05 50.00
CA LYS A 159 28.98 -8.17 49.03
C LYS A 159 29.05 -7.15 47.89
N ASP A 160 29.58 -5.96 48.17
CA ASP A 160 29.78 -4.89 47.20
C ASP A 160 30.73 -5.28 46.07
N ARG A 161 31.78 -6.05 46.37
CA ARG A 161 32.75 -6.52 45.37
C ARG A 161 32.15 -7.58 44.46
N LEU A 162 31.38 -8.52 45.02
CA LEU A 162 30.63 -9.51 44.24
C LEU A 162 29.59 -8.82 43.33
N ALA A 163 28.90 -7.80 43.84
CA ALA A 163 27.94 -7.03 43.05
C ALA A 163 28.61 -6.29 41.87
N ARG A 164 29.84 -5.79 42.04
CA ARG A 164 30.62 -5.17 40.94
C ARG A 164 30.95 -6.17 39.83
N ILE A 165 31.36 -7.39 40.17
CA ILE A 165 31.62 -8.44 39.18
C ILE A 165 30.34 -8.79 38.43
N SER A 166 29.24 -9.04 39.15
CA SER A 166 27.94 -9.33 38.52
C SER A 166 27.48 -8.19 37.60
N SER A 167 27.70 -6.93 37.99
CA SER A 167 27.41 -5.78 37.12
C SER A 167 28.26 -5.78 35.84
N LEU A 168 29.54 -6.14 35.91
CA LEU A 168 30.40 -6.27 34.72
C LEU A 168 29.93 -7.42 33.82
N GLU A 169 29.54 -8.55 34.39
CA GLU A 169 29.01 -9.70 33.64
C GLU A 169 27.72 -9.34 32.89
N ASN A 170 26.79 -8.67 33.57
CA ASN A 170 25.54 -8.22 32.95
C ASN A 170 25.80 -7.25 31.80
N ARG A 171 26.78 -6.34 31.95
CA ARG A 171 27.17 -5.41 30.88
C ARG A 171 27.82 -6.13 29.70
N ILE A 172 28.64 -7.14 29.94
CA ILE A 172 29.23 -7.98 28.88
C ILE A 172 28.10 -8.68 28.12
N ALA A 173 27.20 -9.37 28.83
CA ALA A 173 26.09 -10.09 28.23
C ALA A 173 25.15 -9.17 27.42
N GLN A 174 24.92 -7.95 27.92
CA GLN A 174 24.15 -6.94 27.18
C GLN A 174 24.82 -6.56 25.86
N VAL A 175 26.13 -6.25 25.87
CA VAL A 175 26.86 -5.88 24.64
C VAL A 175 26.93 -7.06 23.67
N GLU A 176 27.10 -8.29 24.17
CA GLU A 176 27.05 -9.51 23.35
C GLU A 176 25.68 -9.69 22.67
N SER A 177 24.59 -9.45 23.38
CA SER A 177 23.24 -9.48 22.81
C SER A 177 23.04 -8.38 21.75
N GLU A 178 23.56 -7.17 21.98
CA GLU A 178 23.51 -6.09 21.00
C GLU A 178 24.29 -6.44 19.72
N ILE A 179 25.47 -7.07 19.84
CA ILE A 179 26.24 -7.56 18.68
C ILE A 179 25.44 -8.62 17.92
N ALA A 180 24.84 -9.58 18.60
CA ALA A 180 24.03 -10.62 17.96
C ALA A 180 22.87 -10.02 17.14
N ASN A 181 22.16 -9.05 17.73
CA ASN A 181 21.10 -8.33 17.01
C ASN A 181 21.61 -7.59 15.77
N LYS A 182 22.84 -7.04 15.82
CA LYS A 182 23.46 -6.35 14.69
C LYS A 182 23.92 -7.30 13.59
N GLU A 183 24.38 -8.50 13.95
CA GLU A 183 24.67 -9.57 13.00
C GLU A 183 23.40 -10.04 12.27
N ASP A 184 22.29 -10.21 12.99
CA ASP A 184 21.00 -10.56 12.39
C ASP A 184 20.46 -9.44 11.49
N GLU A 185 20.61 -8.17 11.89
CA GLU A 185 20.26 -7.00 11.07
C GLU A 185 21.08 -7.00 9.77
N LYS A 186 22.39 -7.28 9.84
CA LYS A 186 23.29 -7.37 8.68
C LYS A 186 22.83 -8.47 7.70
N GLY A 187 22.43 -9.63 8.21
CA GLY A 187 21.89 -10.72 7.41
C GLY A 187 20.58 -10.35 6.71
N THR A 188 19.65 -9.75 7.46
CA THR A 188 18.34 -9.31 6.94
C THR A 188 18.48 -8.24 5.87
N LEU A 189 19.34 -7.25 6.10
CA LEU A 189 19.62 -6.20 5.12
C LEU A 189 20.26 -6.77 3.85
N SER A 190 21.16 -7.74 3.98
CA SER A 190 21.79 -8.37 2.81
C SER A 190 20.77 -9.05 1.90
N ILE A 191 19.74 -9.69 2.48
CA ILE A 191 18.64 -10.29 1.73
C ILE A 191 17.78 -9.20 1.06
N ALA A 192 17.37 -8.18 1.81
CA ALA A 192 16.56 -7.07 1.29
C ALA A 192 17.25 -6.37 0.10
N TYR A 193 18.53 -6.01 0.23
CA TYR A 193 19.29 -5.40 -0.87
C TYR A 193 19.46 -6.33 -2.07
N ALA A 194 19.49 -7.66 -1.89
CA ALA A 194 19.56 -8.61 -3.00
C ALA A 194 18.25 -8.63 -3.79
N GLU A 195 17.10 -8.53 -3.11
CA GLU A 195 15.79 -8.41 -3.73
C GLU A 195 15.65 -7.08 -4.49
N ASP A 196 16.03 -5.97 -3.86
CA ASP A 196 16.04 -4.64 -4.49
C ASP A 196 16.94 -4.64 -5.73
N LEU A 197 18.15 -5.23 -5.63
CA LEU A 197 19.07 -5.33 -6.76
C LEU A 197 18.45 -6.11 -7.93
N LYS A 198 17.80 -7.24 -7.64
CA LYS A 198 17.11 -8.04 -8.65
C LYS A 198 15.99 -7.22 -9.31
N ARG A 199 15.26 -6.44 -8.51
CA ARG A 199 14.14 -5.63 -8.97
C ARG A 199 14.59 -4.46 -9.84
N VAL A 200 15.58 -3.70 -9.39
CA VAL A 200 16.20 -2.59 -10.14
C VAL A 200 16.83 -3.10 -11.44
N LYS A 201 17.56 -4.23 -11.43
CA LYS A 201 18.11 -4.84 -12.66
C LYS A 201 17.03 -5.12 -13.70
N LYS A 202 15.88 -5.65 -13.28
CA LYS A 202 14.77 -5.95 -14.18
C LYS A 202 14.17 -4.69 -14.81
N MET A 203 14.16 -3.57 -14.09
CA MET A 203 13.65 -2.29 -14.60
C MET A 203 14.65 -1.59 -15.50
N TYR A 204 15.94 -1.65 -15.15
CA TYR A 204 17.02 -1.02 -15.91
C TYR A 204 17.22 -1.65 -17.30
N GLN A 205 16.86 -2.92 -17.47
CA GLN A 205 16.96 -3.64 -18.75
C GLN A 205 15.72 -3.50 -19.66
N ARG A 206 14.67 -2.79 -19.22
CA ARG A 206 13.47 -2.52 -20.01
C ARG A 206 13.59 -1.20 -20.74
#